data_AF-A0A968YEI1-F1
#
_entry.id   AF-A0A968YEI1-F1
#
_cell.length_a   1.000
_cell.length_b   1.000
_cell.length_c   1.000
_cell.angle_alpha   90.00
_cell.angle_beta   90.00
_cell.angle_gamma   90.00
#
_symmetry.space_group_name_H-M   'P 1'
#
loop_
_entity.id
_entity.type
_entity.pdbx_description
1 polymer ?
#
loop_
_entity_poly.entity_id
_entity_poly.type
_entity_poly.pdbx_seq_one_letter_code
_entity_poly.pdbx_strand_id
1 'polypeptide(L)'
;MSAWLTDGVPMPESGQSKCDRVKAARQSAGLDTESVKRLLESQFQRTSPSQLATEQVDELIQMIEATQPNAENPPTHADKVAATSATT
;
A
#
# COMPACT_ATOMS: atom_id res chain seq x y z
N MET A 1 13.02 36.66 11.76
CA MET A 1 12.12 36.70 10.60
C MET A 1 11.28 35.43 10.60
N SER A 2 9.99 35.54 10.90
CA SER A 2 9.04 34.45 11.07
C SER A 2 8.44 34.04 9.71
N ALA A 3 8.76 32.83 9.24
CA ALA A 3 8.27 32.28 7.97
C ALA A 3 6.88 31.63 8.13
N TRP A 4 5.87 32.45 8.46
CA TRP A 4 4.47 32.04 8.46
C TRP A 4 3.75 32.81 7.35
N LEU A 5 3.80 32.35 6.10
CA LEU A 5 2.85 32.78 5.05
C LEU A 5 3.03 31.91 3.79
N THR A 6 2.36 30.78 3.71
CA THR A 6 1.83 30.24 2.44
C THR A 6 0.67 29.33 2.82
N ASP A 7 -0.52 29.94 2.81
CA ASP A 7 -1.72 29.42 2.16
C ASP A 7 -1.79 27.88 2.01
N GLY A 8 -2.55 27.25 2.91
CA GLY A 8 -3.43 26.08 2.79
C GLY A 8 -3.32 25.03 1.67
N VAL A 9 -2.28 24.98 0.86
CA VAL A 9 -2.05 23.93 -0.12
C VAL A 9 -1.26 22.83 0.60
N PRO A 10 -1.79 21.59 0.71
CA PRO A 10 -1.02 20.50 1.30
C PRO A 10 0.31 20.42 0.55
N MET A 11 1.40 20.49 1.30
CA MET A 11 2.77 20.46 0.78
C MET A 11 2.85 19.37 -0.29
N PRO A 12 3.26 19.68 -1.53
CA PRO A 12 3.22 18.72 -2.62
C PRO A 12 4.02 17.50 -2.19
N GLU A 13 3.36 16.35 -2.16
CA GLU A 13 3.97 15.12 -1.70
C GLU A 13 5.22 14.86 -2.55
N SER A 14 6.38 14.87 -1.88
CA SER A 14 7.66 14.74 -2.57
C SER A 14 7.67 13.40 -3.32
N GLY A 15 8.17 13.38 -4.56
CA GLY A 15 8.22 12.16 -5.38
C GLY A 15 8.95 10.98 -4.71
N GLN A 16 9.72 11.27 -3.66
CA GLN A 16 10.38 10.31 -2.78
C GLN A 16 9.41 9.60 -1.81
N SER A 17 8.46 10.32 -1.21
CA SER A 17 7.38 9.70 -0.41
C SER A 17 6.55 8.73 -1.23
N LYS A 18 6.22 9.10 -2.48
CA LYS A 18 5.49 8.25 -3.42
C LYS A 18 6.23 6.94 -3.70
N CYS A 19 7.53 7.04 -4.00
CA CYS A 19 8.39 5.86 -4.18
C CYS A 19 8.47 4.99 -2.91
N ASP A 20 8.54 5.61 -1.73
CA ASP A 20 8.65 4.89 -0.46
C ASP A 20 7.37 4.10 -0.15
N ARG A 21 6.19 4.72 -0.34
CA ARG A 21 4.90 4.04 -0.17
C ARG A 21 4.74 2.85 -1.12
N VAL A 22 5.09 3.00 -2.39
CA VAL A 22 5.05 1.90 -3.38
C VAL A 22 6.06 0.81 -3.04
N LYS A 23 7.26 1.17 -2.57
CA LYS A 23 8.26 0.20 -2.11
C LYS A 23 7.73 -0.58 -0.90
N ALA A 24 7.13 0.09 0.07
CA ALA A 24 6.55 -0.55 1.26
C ALA A 24 5.41 -1.50 0.87
N ALA A 25 4.48 -1.06 0.02
CA ALA A 25 3.39 -1.90 -0.50
C ALA A 25 3.94 -3.13 -1.23
N ARG A 26 4.95 -2.94 -2.08
CA ARG A 26 5.63 -4.04 -2.78
C ARG A 26 6.25 -5.05 -1.82
N GLN A 27 6.97 -4.57 -0.80
CA GLN A 27 7.61 -5.43 0.20
C GLN A 27 6.58 -6.20 1.01
N SER A 28 5.49 -5.53 1.42
CA SER A 28 4.34 -6.16 2.07
C SER A 28 3.74 -7.23 1.16
N ALA A 29 3.60 -6.91 -0.13
CA ALA A 29 3.01 -7.79 -1.11
C ALA A 29 3.87 -9.01 -1.49
N GLY A 30 5.17 -8.96 -1.21
CA GLY A 30 6.13 -9.96 -1.66
C GLY A 30 6.34 -9.98 -3.17
N LEU A 31 6.00 -8.88 -3.87
CA LEU A 31 6.11 -8.79 -5.33
C LEU A 31 7.51 -8.30 -5.74
N ASP A 32 8.00 -8.83 -6.86
CA ASP A 32 9.22 -8.34 -7.49
C ASP A 32 9.07 -6.93 -8.04
N THR A 33 10.20 -6.22 -8.11
CA THR A 33 10.27 -4.88 -8.71
C THR A 33 9.77 -4.88 -10.15
N GLU A 34 10.09 -5.94 -10.91
CA GLU A 34 9.63 -6.13 -12.30
C GLU A 34 8.12 -6.28 -12.39
N SER A 35 7.49 -7.01 -11.46
CA SER A 35 6.03 -7.18 -11.42
C SER A 35 5.32 -5.85 -11.17
N VAL A 36 5.81 -5.06 -10.22
CA VAL A 36 5.29 -3.71 -9.95
C VAL A 36 5.50 -2.80 -11.15
N LYS A 37 6.67 -2.86 -11.79
CA LYS A 37 6.97 -2.04 -12.97
C LYS A 37 6.05 -2.38 -14.14
N ARG A 38 5.81 -3.67 -14.42
CA ARG A 38 4.85 -4.12 -15.43
C ARG A 38 3.42 -3.67 -15.13
N LEU A 39 3.00 -3.74 -13.86
CA LEU A 39 1.70 -3.24 -13.42
C LEU A 39 1.59 -1.72 -13.69
N LEU A 40 2.65 -0.97 -13.38
CA LEU A 40 2.73 0.48 -13.57
C LEU A 40 2.68 0.87 -15.05
N GLU A 41 3.41 0.15 -15.91
CA GLU A 41 3.40 0.34 -17.36
C GLU A 41 2.04 -0.05 -17.95
N SER A 42 1.42 -1.13 -17.47
CA SER A 42 0.14 -1.62 -17.99
C SER A 42 -1.03 -0.71 -17.60
N GLN A 43 -1.07 -0.22 -16.36
CA GLN A 43 -2.22 0.54 -15.85
C GLN A 43 -2.09 2.05 -16.09
N PHE A 44 -0.89 2.58 -15.89
CA PHE A 44 -0.67 4.03 -15.93
C PHE A 44 0.13 4.48 -17.15
N GLN A 45 0.66 3.55 -17.96
CA GLN A 45 1.58 3.85 -19.07
C GLN A 45 2.80 4.65 -18.59
N ARG A 46 3.24 4.40 -17.35
CA ARG A 46 4.37 5.06 -16.71
C ARG A 46 5.40 4.02 -16.26
N THR A 47 6.64 4.48 -16.12
CA THR A 47 7.76 3.64 -15.69
C THR A 47 8.23 3.96 -14.27
N SER A 48 7.68 4.99 -13.62
CA SER A 48 8.09 5.43 -12.28
C SER A 48 6.93 6.02 -11.46
N PRO A 49 6.77 5.63 -10.18
CA PRO A 49 5.70 6.13 -9.33
C PRO A 49 5.85 7.61 -8.95
N SER A 50 7.05 8.19 -9.05
CA SER A 50 7.26 9.63 -8.86
C SER A 50 6.56 10.50 -9.91
N GLN A 51 6.22 9.93 -11.08
CA GLN A 51 5.47 10.63 -12.13
C GLN A 51 3.95 10.52 -11.96
N LEU A 52 3.48 9.74 -10.99
CA LEU A 52 2.06 9.54 -10.72
C LEU A 52 1.52 10.66 -9.81
N ALA A 53 0.25 10.99 -10.00
CA ALA A 53 -0.50 11.77 -9.01
C ALA A 53 -0.64 10.98 -7.71
N THR A 54 -0.81 11.66 -6.57
CA THR A 54 -0.96 10.97 -5.27
C THR A 54 -2.10 9.95 -5.28
N GLU A 55 -3.22 10.26 -5.94
CA GLU A 55 -4.35 9.33 -6.11
C GLU A 55 -3.95 8.08 -6.91
N GLN A 56 -3.19 8.25 -7.99
CA GLN A 56 -2.72 7.13 -8.81
C GLN A 56 -1.70 6.25 -8.08
N VAL A 57 -0.90 6.85 -7.19
CA VAL A 57 0.01 6.10 -6.31
C VAL A 57 -0.79 5.24 -5.32
N ASP A 58 -1.89 5.78 -4.79
CA ASP A 58 -2.77 5.06 -3.88
C ASP A 58 -3.46 3.87 -4.57
N GLU A 59 -3.96 4.08 -5.79
CA GLU A 59 -4.53 3.01 -6.62
C GLU A 59 -3.50 1.93 -6.95
N LEU A 60 -2.26 2.33 -7.27
CA LEU A 60 -1.16 1.40 -7.51
C LEU A 60 -0.87 0.55 -6.27
N ILE A 61 -0.85 1.15 -5.08
CA ILE A 61 -0.64 0.44 -3.81
C ILE A 61 -1.75 -0.57 -3.58
N GLN A 62 -3.02 -0.17 -3.73
CA GLN A 62 -4.15 -1.10 -3.62
C GLN A 62 -4.04 -2.27 -4.60
N MET A 63 -3.63 -2.02 -5.83
CA MET A 63 -3.45 -3.09 -6.81
C MET A 63 -2.29 -4.03 -6.43
N ILE A 64 -1.18 -3.50 -5.90
CA ILE A 64 -0.04 -4.29 -5.43
C ILE A 64 -0.46 -5.18 -4.26
N GLU A 65 -1.20 -4.63 -3.29
CA GLU A 65 -1.74 -5.37 -2.14
C GLU A 65 -2.79 -6.41 -2.58
N ALA A 66 -3.63 -6.08 -3.57
CA ALA A 66 -4.58 -7.04 -4.13
C ALA A 66 -3.92 -8.14 -4.98
N THR A 67 -2.74 -7.88 -5.55
CA THR A 67 -1.97 -8.83 -6.35
C THR A 67 -1.17 -9.80 -5.48
N GLN A 68 -1.23 -9.69 -4.14
CA GLN A 68 -0.62 -10.68 -3.27
C GLN A 68 -1.09 -12.09 -3.65
N PRO A 69 -0.14 -13.01 -3.92
CA PRO A 69 -0.48 -14.39 -4.24
C PRO A 69 -0.88 -15.09 -2.95
N ASN A 70 -2.08 -14.82 -2.44
CA ASN A 70 -2.76 -15.56 -1.37
C ASN A 70 -1.80 -16.21 -0.36
N ALA A 71 -0.90 -15.43 0.23
CA ALA A 71 -0.03 -15.89 1.30
C ALA A 71 -0.82 -15.69 2.60
N GLU A 72 -1.73 -16.63 2.85
CA GLU A 72 -2.20 -17.02 4.18
C GLU A 72 -2.38 -15.89 5.21
N ASN A 73 -3.53 -15.21 5.17
CA ASN A 73 -4.18 -14.81 6.41
C ASN A 73 -5.69 -15.01 6.28
N PRO A 74 -6.23 -16.21 6.59
CA PRO A 74 -7.57 -16.22 7.18
C PRO A 74 -7.52 -15.26 8.38
N PRO A 75 -8.54 -14.43 8.65
CA PRO A 75 -8.62 -13.80 9.95
C PRO A 75 -8.52 -14.92 10.97
N THR A 76 -7.41 -14.98 11.69
CA THR A 76 -7.30 -15.72 12.94
C THR A 76 -8.27 -15.01 13.87
N HIS A 77 -9.56 -15.29 13.71
CA HIS A 77 -10.52 -15.16 14.78
C HIS A 77 -9.96 -16.10 15.83
N ALA A 78 -9.27 -15.50 16.80
CA ALA A 78 -8.72 -16.17 17.94
C ALA A 78 -9.81 -17.10 18.47
N ASP A 79 -9.54 -18.38 18.28
CA ASP A 79 -9.98 -19.45 19.14
C ASP A 79 -9.94 -18.94 20.59
N LYS A 80 -11.12 -18.61 21.11
CA LYS A 80 -11.36 -18.70 22.53
C LYS A 80 -12.15 -19.98 22.75
N VAL A 81 -11.42 -21.08 22.78
CA VAL A 81 -11.87 -22.30 23.46
C VAL A 81 -12.45 -21.96 24.83
N ALA A 82 -13.69 -22.39 25.03
CA ALA A 82 -14.16 -22.87 26.32
C ALA A 82 -15.15 -24.01 26.06
N ALA A 83 -14.64 -25.12 25.53
CA ALA A 83 -15.26 -26.41 25.78
C ALA A 83 -14.93 -26.80 27.22
N THR A 84 -15.93 -26.90 28.10
CA THR A 84 -16.09 -28.00 29.09
C THR A 84 -17.10 -27.67 30.21
N SER A 85 -18.19 -28.44 30.19
CA SER A 85 -18.84 -29.12 31.32
C SER A 85 -19.47 -28.32 32.48
N ALA A 86 -20.80 -28.37 32.55
CA ALA A 86 -21.51 -28.69 33.79
C ALA A 86 -22.88 -29.32 33.47
N THR A 87 -23.02 -30.57 33.88
CA THR A 87 -24.21 -31.41 33.93
C THR A 87 -24.95 -31.14 35.25
N THR A 88 -26.29 -31.25 35.23
CA THR A 88 -27.26 -31.32 36.35
C THR A 88 -27.95 -30.01 36.74
#